data_AF-A0A1G2DD38-F1
#
_entry.id   AF-A0A1G2DD38-F1
#
_cell.length_a   1.000
_cell.length_b   1.000
_cell.length_c   1.000
_cell.angle_alpha   90.00
_cell.angle_beta   90.00
_cell.angle_gamma   90.00
#
_symmetry.space_group_name_H-M   'P 1'
#
loop_
_entity.id
_entity.type
_entity.pdbx_description
1 polymer ?
#
loop_
_entity_poly.entity_id
_entity_poly.type
_entity_poly.pdbx_seq_one_letter_code
_entity_poly.pdbx_strand_id
1 'polypeptide(L)'
;MKAKKKNNKSKKMGVAPIKFRQSLFWDVNPKTIDLKKHAPYLVERVVELGNDREANWLYHYYPHPLLRRIVKNSRALHPSSRALWNELLKK
;
A
#
# COMPACT_ATOMS: atom_id res chain seq x y z
N MET A 1 -14.87 -7.88 35.03
CA MET A 1 -15.27 -7.29 33.73
C MET A 1 -14.32 -7.81 32.65
N LYS A 2 -14.71 -8.80 31.84
CA LYS A 2 -13.84 -9.40 30.81
C LYS A 2 -13.86 -8.52 29.56
N ALA A 3 -12.76 -7.81 29.30
CA ALA A 3 -12.57 -7.07 28.06
C ALA A 3 -12.60 -8.07 26.89
N LYS A 4 -13.65 -7.99 26.07
CA LYS A 4 -13.79 -8.80 24.84
C LYS A 4 -12.60 -8.46 23.93
N LYS A 5 -11.72 -9.45 23.71
CA LYS A 5 -10.74 -9.45 22.61
C LYS A 5 -11.45 -9.08 21.32
N LYS A 6 -11.21 -7.87 20.80
CA LYS A 6 -11.59 -7.52 19.42
C LYS A 6 -10.65 -8.28 18.50
N ASN A 7 -11.03 -9.50 18.16
CA ASN A 7 -10.47 -10.22 17.01
C ASN A 7 -10.87 -9.45 15.75
N ASN A 8 -10.07 -8.43 15.40
CA ASN A 8 -10.06 -7.86 14.06
C ASN A 8 -9.47 -8.93 13.13
N LYS A 9 -10.30 -9.93 12.78
CA LYS A 9 -10.08 -10.74 11.59
C LYS A 9 -10.09 -9.74 10.43
N SER A 10 -8.91 -9.31 9.99
CA SER A 10 -8.74 -8.48 8.81
C SER A 10 -9.47 -9.18 7.67
N LYS A 11 -10.64 -8.66 7.31
CA LYS A 11 -11.49 -9.15 6.23
C LYS A 11 -10.58 -9.25 5.01
N LYS A 12 -10.28 -10.49 4.59
CA LYS A 12 -9.42 -10.75 3.43
C LYS A 12 -10.11 -10.09 2.23
N MET A 13 -9.47 -9.11 1.62
CA MET A 13 -10.00 -8.48 0.42
C MET A 13 -9.60 -9.33 -0.77
N GLY A 14 -10.61 -9.84 -1.49
CA GLY A 14 -10.50 -10.76 -2.64
C GLY A 14 -9.93 -10.10 -3.90
N VAL A 15 -8.93 -9.23 -3.75
CA VAL A 15 -8.21 -8.62 -4.86
C VAL A 15 -6.98 -9.48 -5.13
N ALA A 16 -6.93 -10.07 -6.32
CA ALA A 16 -5.81 -10.90 -6.72
C ALA A 16 -4.50 -10.08 -6.72
N PRO A 17 -3.35 -10.72 -6.41
CA PRO A 17 -2.04 -10.12 -6.64
C PRO A 17 -1.90 -9.66 -8.10
N ILE A 18 -1.26 -8.50 -8.32
CA ILE A 18 -0.93 -8.04 -9.67
C ILE A 18 0.49 -8.40 -10.04
N LYS A 19 0.74 -8.53 -11.34
CA LYS A 19 2.08 -8.57 -11.88
C LYS A 19 2.57 -7.14 -12.10
N PHE A 20 3.54 -6.72 -11.29
CA PHE A 20 4.17 -5.42 -11.47
C PHE A 20 5.09 -5.38 -12.68
N ARG A 21 5.22 -4.18 -13.27
CA ARG A 21 6.23 -3.90 -14.30
C ARG A 21 7.62 -3.80 -13.69
N GLN A 22 8.62 -4.31 -14.40
CA GLN A 22 10.02 -4.25 -13.95
C GLN A 22 10.50 -2.81 -13.75
N SER A 23 10.01 -1.85 -14.55
CA SER A 23 10.40 -0.44 -14.45
C SER A 23 10.05 0.22 -13.12
N LEU A 24 9.10 -0.35 -12.36
CA LEU A 24 8.73 0.12 -11.02
C LEU A 24 9.77 -0.29 -9.96
N PHE A 25 10.56 -1.32 -10.27
CA PHE A 25 11.51 -1.97 -9.37
C PHE A 25 12.83 -2.20 -10.12
N TRP A 26 13.48 -1.13 -10.55
CA TRP A 26 14.71 -1.21 -11.32
C TRP A 26 15.87 -1.83 -10.52
N ASP A 27 15.78 -1.83 -9.19
CA ASP A 27 16.79 -2.30 -8.23
C ASP A 27 16.54 -3.74 -7.71
N VAL A 28 15.35 -4.31 -7.90
CA VAL A 28 14.98 -5.61 -7.33
C VAL A 28 14.13 -6.42 -8.31
N ASN A 29 14.16 -7.74 -8.16
CA ASN A 29 13.27 -8.61 -8.94
C ASN A 29 11.84 -8.56 -8.36
N PRO A 30 10.81 -8.08 -9.09
CA PRO A 30 9.44 -8.00 -8.59
C PRO A 30 8.86 -9.34 -8.14
N LYS A 31 9.35 -10.45 -8.72
CA LYS A 31 8.87 -11.80 -8.40
C LYS A 31 9.28 -12.27 -7.00
N THR A 32 10.30 -11.67 -6.40
CA THR A 32 10.79 -12.03 -5.06
C THR A 32 10.20 -11.13 -3.96
N ILE A 33 9.40 -10.12 -4.32
CA ILE A 33 8.84 -9.18 -3.35
C ILE A 33 7.63 -9.81 -2.65
N ASP A 34 7.78 -10.05 -1.34
CA ASP A 34 6.65 -10.39 -0.47
C ASP A 34 5.74 -9.17 -0.23
N LEU A 35 4.47 -9.28 -0.64
CA LEU A 35 3.47 -8.21 -0.55
C LEU A 35 3.10 -7.81 0.88
N LYS A 36 3.35 -8.67 1.88
CA LYS A 36 3.04 -8.36 3.28
C LYS A 36 4.24 -7.81 4.02
N LYS A 37 5.40 -8.46 3.87
CA LYS A 37 6.65 -8.11 4.53
C LYS A 37 7.21 -6.78 4.00
N HIS A 38 7.08 -6.53 2.70
CA HIS A 38 7.63 -5.34 2.05
C HIS A 38 6.56 -4.28 1.73
N ALA A 39 5.46 -4.26 2.47
CA ALA A 39 4.35 -3.33 2.23
C ALA A 39 4.78 -1.85 2.17
N PRO A 40 5.65 -1.32 3.08
CA PRO A 40 6.10 0.07 2.99
C PRO A 40 6.79 0.38 1.66
N TYR A 41 7.73 -0.47 1.25
CA TYR A 41 8.46 -0.32 -0.02
C TYR A 41 7.52 -0.34 -1.23
N LEU A 42 6.58 -1.28 -1.27
CA LEU A 42 5.60 -1.38 -2.36
C LEU A 42 4.69 -0.16 -2.44
N VAL A 43 4.20 0.31 -1.30
CA VAL A 43 3.36 1.51 -1.23
C VAL A 43 4.14 2.71 -1.71
N GLU A 44 5.37 2.92 -1.24
CA GLU A 44 6.20 4.05 -1.65
C GLU A 44 6.49 4.04 -3.15
N ARG A 45 6.84 2.88 -3.70
CA ARG A 45 7.09 2.72 -5.15
C ARG A 45 5.85 3.03 -5.98
N VAL A 46 4.70 2.46 -5.63
CA VAL A 46 3.47 2.66 -6.41
C VAL A 46 2.93 4.08 -6.25
N VAL A 47 3.03 4.69 -5.06
CA VAL A 47 2.56 6.07 -4.82
C VAL A 47 3.33 7.08 -5.67
N GLU A 48 4.65 6.95 -5.79
CA GLU A 48 5.48 7.91 -6.53
C GLU A 48 5.58 7.60 -8.02
N LEU A 49 5.68 6.33 -8.37
CA LEU A 49 6.08 5.90 -9.71
C LEU A 49 5.06 4.96 -10.37
N GLY A 50 3.96 4.63 -9.70
CA GLY A 50 2.93 3.74 -10.22
C GLY A 50 2.09 4.38 -11.32
N ASN A 51 1.44 3.55 -12.13
CA ASN A 51 0.36 3.99 -13.02
C ASN A 51 -1.01 3.81 -12.37
N ASP A 52 -2.07 4.24 -13.06
CA ASP A 52 -3.44 4.16 -12.55
C ASP A 52 -3.88 2.75 -12.16
N ARG A 53 -3.46 1.73 -12.92
CA ARG A 53 -3.77 0.32 -12.61
C ARG A 53 -3.11 -0.11 -11.30
N GLU A 54 -1.84 0.25 -11.10
CA GLU A 54 -1.06 -0.09 -9.90
C GLU A 54 -1.58 0.68 -8.69
N ALA A 55 -1.91 1.97 -8.84
CA ALA A 55 -2.50 2.80 -7.80
C ALA A 55 -3.88 2.28 -7.39
N ASN A 56 -4.74 1.94 -8.36
CA ASN A 56 -6.05 1.36 -8.10
C ASN A 56 -5.93 0.02 -7.37
N TRP A 57 -4.97 -0.83 -7.75
CA TRP A 57 -4.69 -2.06 -7.02
C TRP A 57 -4.23 -1.77 -5.59
N LEU A 58 -3.30 -0.83 -5.39
CA LEU A 58 -2.76 -0.49 -4.07
C LEU A 58 -3.87 -0.07 -3.11
N TYR A 59 -4.77 0.80 -3.58
CA TYR A 59 -5.92 1.31 -2.84
C TYR A 59 -6.86 0.18 -2.37
N HIS A 60 -7.11 -0.80 -3.24
CA HIS A 60 -8.02 -1.92 -2.96
C HIS A 60 -7.33 -3.18 -2.41
N TYR A 61 -6.01 -3.22 -2.30
CA TYR A 61 -5.30 -4.40 -1.79
C TYR A 61 -4.92 -4.23 -0.32
N TYR A 62 -4.39 -3.05 0.04
CA TYR A 62 -3.99 -2.80 1.42
C TYR A 62 -5.10 -2.14 2.24
N PRO A 63 -5.25 -2.50 3.53
CA PRO A 63 -6.16 -1.79 4.42
C PRO A 63 -5.80 -0.29 4.51
N HIS A 64 -6.81 0.59 4.42
CA HIS A 64 -6.60 2.03 4.49
C HIS A 64 -5.82 2.51 5.72
N PRO A 65 -6.02 1.95 6.94
CA PRO A 65 -5.20 2.33 8.09
C PRO A 65 -3.71 2.04 7.90
N LEU A 66 -3.36 0.97 7.19
CA LEU A 66 -1.97 0.63 6.86
C LEU A 66 -1.40 1.62 5.84
N LEU A 67 -2.14 1.88 4.76
CA LEU A 67 -1.75 2.87 3.74
C LEU A 67 -1.51 4.24 4.36
N ARG A 68 -2.46 4.73 5.16
CA ARG A 68 -2.36 6.04 5.83
C ARG A 68 -1.13 6.12 6.71
N ARG A 69 -0.85 5.06 7.48
CA ARG A 69 0.35 4.99 8.34
C ARG A 69 1.64 5.09 7.52
N ILE A 70 1.71 4.36 6.40
CA ILE A 70 2.90 4.36 5.53
C ILE A 70 3.06 5.73 4.86
N VAL A 71 2.01 6.25 4.20
CA VAL A 71 2.04 7.53 3.48
C VAL A 71 2.39 8.70 4.41
N LYS A 72 1.84 8.71 5.63
CA LYS A 72 2.11 9.76 6.62
C LYS A 72 3.56 9.74 7.12
N ASN A 73 4.12 8.55 7.34
CA ASN A 73 5.45 8.39 7.96
C ASN A 73 6.58 8.29 6.93
N SER A 74 6.27 8.11 5.66
CA SER A 74 7.29 7.97 4.62
C SER A 74 8.02 9.28 4.37
N ARG A 75 9.35 9.20 4.40
CA ARG A 75 10.27 10.28 4.04
C ARG A 75 10.56 10.34 2.54
N ALA A 76 10.27 9.26 1.81
CA ALA A 76 10.57 9.15 0.38
C ALA A 76 9.51 9.80 -0.50
N LEU A 77 8.29 10.01 0.03
CA LEU A 77 7.18 10.56 -0.76
C LEU A 77 7.29 12.07 -0.96
N HIS A 78 7.02 12.50 -2.20
CA HIS A 78 6.88 13.89 -2.56
C HIS A 78 5.65 14.50 -1.85
N PRO A 79 5.70 15.78 -1.44
CA PRO A 79 4.59 16.42 -0.72
C PRO A 79 3.25 16.35 -1.47
N SER A 80 3.24 16.50 -2.79
CA SER A 80 2.01 16.42 -3.60
C SER A 80 1.40 15.02 -3.61
N SER A 81 2.22 13.99 -3.82
CA SER A 81 1.79 12.58 -3.75
C SER A 81 1.23 12.26 -2.36
N ARG A 82 1.91 12.69 -1.29
CA ARG A 82 1.43 12.53 0.09
C ARG A 82 0.08 13.22 0.31
N ALA A 83 -0.08 14.45 -0.19
CA ALA A 83 -1.32 15.21 -0.05
C ALA A 83 -2.49 14.48 -0.75
N LEU A 84 -2.32 14.08 -2.01
CA LEU A 84 -3.33 13.35 -2.77
C LEU A 84 -3.78 12.08 -2.04
N TRP A 85 -2.83 11.22 -1.64
CA TRP A 85 -3.16 9.95 -0.99
C TRP A 85 -3.78 10.15 0.39
N ASN A 86 -3.38 11.17 1.14
CA ASN A 86 -4.06 11.51 2.38
C ASN A 86 -5.52 11.87 2.15
N GLU A 87 -5.84 12.65 1.11
CA GLU A 87 -7.22 12.98 0.73
C GLU A 87 -8.03 11.73 0.34
N LEU A 88 -7.49 10.90 -0.56
CA LEU A 88 -8.15 9.66 -1.03
C LEU A 88 -8.48 8.70 0.11
N LEU A 89 -7.64 8.68 1.16
CA LEU A 89 -7.79 7.79 2.28
C LEU A 89 -8.70 8.36 3.39
N LYS A 90 -9.22 9.59 3.33
CA LYS A 90 -10.00 10.21 4.44
C LYS A 90 -11.32 9.53 4.83
N LYS A 91 -11.81 8.56 4.06
CA LYS A 91 -13.04 7.81 4.37
C LYS A 91 -12.88 6.82 5.53
#